data_AF-A0A1R3WNY0-F1
#
_entry.id   AF-A0A1R3WNY0-F1
#
_cell.length_a   1.000
_cell.length_b   1.000
_cell.length_c   1.000
_cell.angle_alpha   90.00
_cell.angle_beta   90.00
_cell.angle_gamma   90.00
#
_symmetry.space_group_name_H-M   'P 1'
#
loop_
_entity.id
_entity.type
_entity.pdbx_description
1 polymer ?
#
loop_
_entity_poly.entity_id
_entity_poly.type
_entity_poly.pdbx_seq_one_letter_code
_entity_poly.pdbx_strand_id
1 'polypeptide(L)'
;MSQILQVAAIAMATVGTGAATMTVMKPEMADLAVPEGDWSADKMLDGQSYYIEGVDLDSGTALLDELVFRDGTFQSVNCQTYCDFGWSNYQTKVLDDVIHFTATTQCPDAPHTVVWYGTVTEDQMQLAGTWTTRRWYWNHQIRFSAEGSTTPPIDPNVTG
;
A
#
# COMPACT_ATOMS: atom_id res chain seq x y z
N MET A 1 42.43 20.52 -70.12
CA MET A 1 41.58 21.71 -69.95
C MET A 1 40.12 21.28 -69.91
N SER A 2 39.34 21.90 -69.02
CA SER A 2 37.88 21.80 -68.76
C SER A 2 37.33 20.50 -68.15
N GLN A 3 37.06 20.45 -66.83
CA GLN A 3 35.84 20.91 -66.11
C GLN A 3 34.67 19.91 -66.28
N ILE A 4 34.51 18.94 -65.37
CA ILE A 4 33.63 18.95 -64.18
C ILE A 4 32.21 19.49 -64.47
N LEU A 5 31.22 18.60 -64.47
CA LEU A 5 29.83 18.94 -64.23
C LEU A 5 29.18 17.87 -63.34
N GLN A 6 28.71 18.37 -62.21
CA GLN A 6 28.16 17.68 -61.05
C GLN A 6 26.78 17.10 -61.38
N VAL A 7 26.50 15.87 -60.93
CA VAL A 7 25.13 15.37 -60.79
C VAL A 7 24.88 15.17 -59.30
N ALA A 8 24.00 16.01 -58.76
CA ALA A 8 23.61 16.04 -57.37
C ALA A 8 22.89 14.75 -56.96
N ALA A 9 23.34 14.15 -55.87
CA ALA A 9 22.65 13.06 -55.19
C ALA A 9 21.41 13.63 -54.47
N ILE A 10 20.21 13.22 -54.89
CA ILE A 10 18.99 13.40 -54.10
C ILE A 10 18.81 12.13 -53.27
N ALA A 11 19.45 12.12 -52.09
CA ALA A 11 19.08 11.16 -51.05
C ALA A 11 17.78 11.69 -50.42
N MET A 12 16.64 11.09 -50.77
CA MET A 12 15.40 11.30 -50.05
C MET A 12 15.55 10.69 -48.65
N ALA A 13 15.96 11.51 -47.69
CA ALA A 13 15.85 11.18 -46.28
C ALA A 13 14.35 11.24 -45.92
N THR A 14 13.68 10.08 -45.97
CA THR A 14 12.41 9.91 -45.27
C THR A 14 12.71 10.02 -43.77
N VAL A 15 12.54 11.23 -43.23
CA VAL A 15 12.47 11.45 -41.78
C VAL A 15 11.22 10.73 -41.31
N GLY A 16 11.38 9.46 -40.93
CA GLY A 16 10.38 8.76 -40.14
C GLY A 16 10.26 9.54 -38.84
N THR A 17 9.13 10.22 -38.67
CA THR A 17 8.68 10.76 -37.40
C THR A 17 8.46 9.59 -36.46
N GLY A 18 9.53 9.07 -35.86
CA GLY A 18 9.43 8.22 -34.69
C GLY A 18 8.86 9.10 -33.59
N ALA A 19 7.56 9.01 -33.35
CA ALA A 19 6.97 9.49 -32.12
C ALA A 19 7.62 8.67 -30.99
N ALA A 20 8.72 9.17 -30.45
CA ALA A 20 9.21 8.74 -29.16
C ALA A 20 8.11 9.17 -28.17
N THR A 21 7.18 8.27 -27.89
CA THR A 21 6.34 8.39 -26.71
C THR A 21 7.29 8.32 -25.53
N MET A 22 7.74 9.49 -25.07
CA MET A 22 8.43 9.65 -23.80
C MET A 22 7.42 9.20 -22.75
N THR A 23 7.40 7.92 -22.40
CA THR A 23 6.77 7.47 -21.17
C THR A 23 7.50 8.20 -20.06
N VAL A 24 6.87 9.22 -19.51
CA VAL A 24 7.26 9.82 -18.24
C VAL A 24 7.13 8.71 -17.21
N MET A 25 8.16 7.87 -17.10
CA MET A 25 8.24 6.85 -16.06
C MET A 25 8.53 7.62 -14.77
N LYS A 26 7.45 7.95 -14.06
CA LYS A 26 7.55 8.55 -12.72
C LYS A 26 8.33 7.59 -11.81
N PRO A 27 9.22 8.08 -10.93
CA PRO A 27 9.87 7.23 -9.95
C PRO A 27 8.82 6.41 -9.18
N GLU A 28 9.07 5.09 -9.14
CA GLU A 28 8.26 4.14 -8.40
C GLU A 28 8.36 4.44 -6.90
N MET A 29 7.21 4.58 -6.25
CA MET A 29 7.16 4.68 -4.79
C MET A 29 7.02 3.26 -4.27
N ALA A 30 8.06 2.74 -3.62
CA ALA A 30 8.00 1.43 -2.99
C ALA A 30 6.98 1.45 -1.85
N ASP A 31 6.15 0.41 -1.77
CA ASP A 31 5.31 0.19 -0.59
C ASP A 31 6.18 -0.22 0.61
N LEU A 32 5.55 -0.32 1.78
CA LEU A 32 6.19 -0.82 2.99
C LEU A 32 6.89 -2.15 2.70
N ALA A 33 8.18 -2.22 3.03
CA ALA A 33 8.93 -3.47 2.99
C ALA A 33 8.50 -4.36 4.17
N VAL A 34 7.83 -5.47 3.86
CA VAL A 34 7.49 -6.50 4.85
C VAL A 34 8.74 -7.35 5.13
N PRO A 35 9.12 -7.57 6.40
CA PRO A 35 10.28 -8.40 6.73
C PRO A 35 10.16 -9.82 6.16
N GLU A 36 11.21 -10.29 5.52
CA GLU A 36 11.30 -11.66 5.00
C GLU A 36 11.12 -12.72 6.09
N GLY A 37 10.74 -13.94 5.69
CA GLY A 37 10.60 -15.09 6.59
C GLY A 37 9.50 -16.06 6.15
N ASP A 38 9.31 -17.09 6.96
CA ASP A 38 8.36 -18.18 6.71
C ASP A 38 6.92 -17.76 7.06
N TRP A 39 6.32 -16.95 6.19
CA TRP A 39 4.94 -16.51 6.31
C TRP A 39 3.96 -17.64 6.00
N SER A 40 2.91 -17.75 6.82
CA SER A 40 1.89 -18.80 6.72
C SER A 40 0.48 -18.19 6.74
N ALA A 41 -0.51 -18.92 6.20
CA ALA A 41 -1.93 -18.52 6.27
C ALA A 41 -2.66 -19.31 7.39
N ASP A 42 -2.05 -19.39 8.57
CA ASP A 42 -2.47 -20.25 9.69
C ASP A 42 -3.63 -19.69 10.54
N LYS A 43 -4.19 -18.53 10.18
CA LYS A 43 -5.39 -17.96 10.79
C LYS A 43 -5.24 -17.58 12.27
N MET A 44 -4.02 -17.36 12.76
CA MET A 44 -3.74 -17.13 14.18
C MET A 44 -4.48 -15.94 14.82
N LEU A 45 -4.89 -14.94 14.02
CA LEU A 45 -5.59 -13.74 14.53
C LEU A 45 -7.10 -13.82 14.30
N ASP A 46 -7.63 -14.89 13.71
CA ASP A 46 -9.04 -15.00 13.39
C ASP A 46 -9.94 -14.85 14.62
N GLY A 47 -11.03 -14.09 14.45
CA GLY A 47 -11.97 -13.77 15.51
C GLY A 47 -11.59 -12.55 16.34
N GLN A 48 -10.41 -11.96 16.11
CA GLN A 48 -9.97 -10.74 16.79
C GLN A 48 -10.29 -9.47 15.99
N SER A 49 -10.63 -8.42 16.73
CA SER A 49 -10.66 -7.03 16.25
C SER A 49 -9.67 -6.20 17.06
N TYR A 50 -8.96 -5.29 16.39
CA TYR A 50 -8.06 -4.34 17.04
C TYR A 50 -8.48 -2.91 16.68
N TYR A 51 -8.66 -2.08 17.69
CA TYR A 51 -8.90 -0.65 17.54
C TYR A 51 -7.56 0.06 17.58
N ILE A 52 -7.19 0.70 16.48
CA ILE A 52 -5.89 1.34 16.33
C ILE A 52 -6.02 2.86 16.34
N GLU A 53 -5.04 3.51 16.94
CA GLU A 53 -4.79 4.94 16.86
C GLU A 53 -3.36 5.15 16.37
N GLY A 54 -3.24 5.92 15.29
CA GLY A 54 -1.98 6.16 14.63
C GLY A 54 -1.88 7.53 14.03
N VAL A 55 -0.82 7.73 13.27
CA VAL A 55 -0.50 9.00 12.64
C VAL A 55 0.02 8.79 11.22
N ASP A 56 -0.35 9.70 10.32
CA ASP A 56 0.43 9.94 9.10
C ASP A 56 1.79 10.52 9.51
N LEU A 57 2.85 9.81 9.15
CA LEU A 57 4.23 10.15 9.50
C LEU A 57 4.73 11.44 8.81
N ASP A 58 4.09 11.85 7.71
CA ASP A 58 4.48 13.04 6.96
C ASP A 58 3.71 14.29 7.42
N SER A 59 2.41 14.16 7.71
CA SER A 59 1.56 15.30 8.10
C SER A 59 1.29 15.41 9.61
N GLY A 60 1.49 14.34 10.37
CA GLY A 60 1.08 14.23 11.78
C GLY A 60 -0.43 14.10 11.97
N THR A 61 -1.20 13.91 10.90
CA THR A 61 -2.66 13.73 10.98
C THR A 61 -2.98 12.42 11.70
N ALA A 62 -3.87 12.47 12.68
CA ALA A 62 -4.35 11.29 13.38
C ALA A 62 -5.15 10.36 12.45
N LEU A 63 -4.93 9.05 12.59
CA LEU A 63 -5.56 7.98 11.84
C LEU A 63 -6.13 6.97 12.84
N LEU A 64 -7.45 6.83 12.89
CA LEU A 64 -8.14 5.84 13.71
C LEU A 64 -8.70 4.75 12.80
N ASP A 65 -8.67 3.48 13.18
CA ASP A 65 -9.29 2.40 12.41
C ASP A 65 -9.70 1.23 13.31
N GLU A 66 -10.53 0.35 12.79
CA GLU A 66 -10.76 -0.99 13.34
C GLU A 66 -10.25 -2.02 12.32
N LEU A 67 -9.38 -2.91 12.79
CA LEU A 67 -8.81 -3.99 12.01
C LEU A 67 -9.45 -5.31 12.43
N VAL A 68 -10.07 -6.01 11.47
CA VAL A 68 -10.83 -7.23 11.72
C VAL A 68 -10.18 -8.41 11.02
N PHE A 69 -9.99 -9.50 11.77
CA PHE A 69 -9.43 -10.75 11.27
C PHE A 69 -10.48 -11.86 11.33
N ARG A 70 -10.74 -12.52 10.20
CA ARG A 70 -11.77 -13.56 10.10
C ARG A 70 -11.48 -14.53 8.97
N ASP A 71 -11.58 -15.83 9.25
CA ASP A 71 -11.47 -16.92 8.28
C ASP A 71 -10.18 -16.91 7.42
N GLY A 72 -9.07 -16.39 7.94
CA GLY A 72 -7.81 -16.18 7.20
C GLY A 72 -7.78 -14.91 6.36
N THR A 73 -8.76 -14.03 6.57
CA THR A 73 -8.88 -12.75 5.88
C THR A 73 -8.82 -11.58 6.86
N PHE A 74 -8.43 -10.43 6.34
CA PHE A 74 -8.21 -9.17 7.02
C PHE A 74 -9.03 -8.09 6.34
N GLN A 75 -9.59 -7.20 7.15
CA GLN A 75 -10.28 -6.01 6.70
C GLN A 75 -9.95 -4.82 7.61
N SER A 76 -9.66 -3.68 6.99
CA SER A 76 -9.71 -2.37 7.64
C SER A 76 -11.11 -1.79 7.43
N VAL A 77 -11.79 -1.40 8.51
CA VAL A 77 -13.14 -0.82 8.45
C VAL A 77 -13.13 0.52 7.70
N ASN A 78 -12.07 1.31 7.85
CA ASN A 78 -11.91 2.54 7.08
C ASN A 78 -11.68 2.30 5.59
N CYS A 79 -10.83 1.33 5.22
CA CYS A 79 -10.63 0.99 3.81
C CYS A 79 -11.94 0.52 3.18
N GLN A 80 -12.68 -0.33 3.91
CA GLN A 80 -14.00 -0.80 3.51
C GLN A 80 -14.98 0.37 3.30
N THR A 81 -15.01 1.32 4.23
CA THR A 81 -15.90 2.50 4.13
C THR A 81 -15.47 3.45 3.01
N TYR A 82 -14.15 3.59 2.78
CA TYR A 82 -13.59 4.52 1.81
C TYR A 82 -13.77 4.08 0.36
N CYS A 83 -13.49 2.81 0.05
CA CYS A 83 -13.56 2.28 -1.33
C CYS A 83 -13.96 0.80 -1.38
N ASP A 84 -14.72 0.25 -0.42
CA ASP A 84 -15.21 -1.14 -0.53
C ASP A 84 -14.08 -2.16 -0.81
N PHE A 85 -12.95 -2.02 -0.11
CA PHE A 85 -11.76 -2.87 -0.31
C PHE A 85 -12.05 -4.37 -0.09
N GLY A 86 -13.13 -4.70 0.61
CA GLY A 86 -13.51 -6.07 0.90
C GLY A 86 -12.56 -6.73 1.90
N TRP A 87 -12.49 -8.06 1.79
CA TRP A 87 -11.64 -8.93 2.62
C TRP A 87 -10.41 -9.35 1.81
N SER A 88 -9.22 -9.22 2.40
CA SER A 88 -7.96 -9.64 1.78
C SER A 88 -7.33 -10.76 2.59
N ASN A 89 -6.61 -11.69 1.96
CA ASN A 89 -5.85 -12.69 2.72
C ASN A 89 -4.79 -11.99 3.59
N TYR A 90 -4.60 -12.49 4.81
CA TYR A 90 -3.44 -12.12 5.62
C TYR A 90 -2.54 -13.33 5.85
N GLN A 91 -1.30 -13.03 6.22
CA GLN A 91 -0.33 -14.03 6.61
C GLN A 91 0.25 -13.68 7.97
N THR A 92 0.76 -14.69 8.64
CA THR A 92 1.28 -14.63 10.00
C THR A 92 2.59 -15.41 10.09
N LYS A 93 3.41 -15.03 11.07
CA LYS A 93 4.55 -15.81 11.55
C LYS A 93 4.78 -15.50 13.02
N VAL A 94 5.44 -16.41 13.73
CA VAL A 94 5.82 -16.19 15.14
C VAL A 94 7.33 -16.05 15.24
N LEU A 95 7.79 -14.99 15.89
CA LEU A 95 9.20 -14.78 16.22
C LEU A 95 9.28 -14.36 17.69
N ASP A 96 10.06 -15.08 18.50
CA ASP A 96 10.27 -14.76 19.91
C ASP A 96 8.95 -14.50 20.69
N ASP A 97 7.97 -15.38 20.51
CA ASP A 97 6.61 -15.30 21.08
C ASP A 97 5.76 -14.09 20.65
N VAL A 98 6.23 -13.32 19.65
CA VAL A 98 5.48 -12.23 19.03
C VAL A 98 4.83 -12.74 17.74
N ILE A 99 3.53 -12.50 17.58
CA ILE A 99 2.83 -12.77 16.34
C ILE A 99 3.07 -11.59 15.40
N HIS A 100 3.68 -11.85 14.25
CA HIS A 100 3.76 -10.89 13.16
C HIS A 100 2.64 -11.18 12.18
N PHE A 101 2.04 -10.15 11.60
CA PHE A 101 1.10 -10.30 10.49
C PHE A 101 1.42 -9.35 9.35
N THR A 102 0.97 -9.73 8.16
CA THR A 102 0.96 -8.84 6.99
C THR A 102 -0.28 -9.08 6.14
N ALA A 103 -0.77 -8.01 5.52
CA ALA A 103 -1.83 -8.05 4.53
C ALA A 103 -1.56 -7.00 3.45
N THR A 104 -2.02 -7.25 2.24
CA THR A 104 -2.08 -6.23 1.18
C THR A 104 -3.52 -6.11 0.72
N THR A 105 -4.08 -4.91 0.84
CA THR A 105 -5.46 -4.62 0.47
C THR A 105 -5.50 -3.69 -0.73
N GLN A 106 -6.53 -3.81 -1.57
CA GLN A 106 -6.67 -3.04 -2.81
C GLN A 106 -8.10 -2.52 -2.98
N CYS A 107 -8.21 -1.27 -3.40
CA CYS A 107 -9.48 -0.66 -3.80
C CYS A 107 -9.89 -1.20 -5.19
N PRO A 108 -11.12 -1.71 -5.37
CA PRO A 108 -11.58 -2.22 -6.65
C PRO A 108 -11.71 -1.12 -7.72
N ASP A 109 -12.04 0.11 -7.33
CA ASP A 109 -12.44 1.17 -8.26
C ASP A 109 -11.38 2.26 -8.50
N ALA A 110 -10.30 2.26 -7.73
CA ALA A 110 -9.21 3.22 -7.84
C ALA A 110 -7.87 2.59 -7.48
N PRO A 111 -6.74 3.14 -7.98
CA PRO A 111 -5.44 2.51 -7.86
C PRO A 111 -4.81 2.78 -6.48
N HIS A 112 -5.54 2.41 -5.43
CA HIS A 112 -5.11 2.46 -4.04
C HIS A 112 -4.71 1.07 -3.58
N THR A 113 -3.50 0.98 -3.05
CA THR A 113 -2.97 -0.24 -2.42
C THR A 113 -2.53 0.11 -1.02
N VAL A 114 -2.90 -0.71 -0.05
CA VAL A 114 -2.40 -0.57 1.32
C VAL A 114 -1.63 -1.83 1.69
N VAL A 115 -0.39 -1.65 2.12
CA VAL A 115 0.42 -2.73 2.70
C VAL A 115 0.47 -2.52 4.20
N TRP A 116 0.14 -3.59 4.92
CA TRP A 116 0.07 -3.64 6.37
C TRP A 116 1.14 -4.59 6.90
N TYR A 117 1.80 -4.18 7.96
CA TYR A 117 2.65 -5.04 8.77
C TYR A 117 2.43 -4.68 10.23
N GLY A 118 2.09 -5.68 11.04
CA GLY A 118 1.94 -5.46 12.47
C GLY A 118 2.51 -6.59 13.30
N THR A 119 2.70 -6.28 14.56
CA THR A 119 3.14 -7.21 15.61
C THR A 119 2.12 -7.20 16.73
N VAL A 120 1.80 -8.38 17.23
CA VAL A 120 0.83 -8.59 18.29
C VAL A 120 1.52 -9.33 19.43
N THR A 121 1.41 -8.75 20.62
CA THR A 121 1.81 -9.36 21.89
C THR A 121 0.62 -9.29 22.83
N GLU A 122 0.12 -10.45 23.25
CA GLU A 122 -1.13 -10.56 24.02
C GLU A 122 -2.31 -9.90 23.28
N ASP A 123 -2.82 -8.79 23.81
CA ASP A 123 -3.94 -8.02 23.26
C ASP A 123 -3.51 -6.68 22.65
N GLN A 124 -2.20 -6.40 22.61
CA GLN A 124 -1.63 -5.17 22.08
C GLN A 124 -1.09 -5.37 20.67
N MET A 125 -1.29 -4.37 19.82
CA MET A 125 -0.85 -4.35 18.43
C MET A 125 -0.02 -3.11 18.16
N GLN A 126 1.16 -3.31 17.54
CA GLN A 126 1.87 -2.25 16.84
C GLN A 126 1.71 -2.46 15.33
N LEU A 127 1.58 -1.38 14.59
CA LEU A 127 1.28 -1.41 13.17
C LEU A 127 2.11 -0.37 12.41
N ALA A 128 2.57 -0.78 11.23
CA ALA A 128 3.09 0.12 10.21
C ALA A 128 2.40 -0.18 8.88
N GLY A 129 2.27 0.84 8.05
CA GLY A 129 1.70 0.66 6.72
C GLY A 129 2.00 1.77 5.74
N THR A 130 1.71 1.48 4.48
CA THR A 130 1.72 2.46 3.40
C THR A 130 0.41 2.39 2.64
N TRP A 131 -0.30 3.51 2.55
CA TRP A 131 -1.36 3.70 1.56
C TRP A 131 -0.77 4.37 0.34
N THR A 132 -0.79 3.71 -0.81
CA THR A 132 -0.21 4.25 -2.04
C THR A 132 -1.27 4.38 -3.12
N THR A 133 -1.34 5.58 -3.71
CA THR A 133 -2.11 5.86 -4.92
C THR A 133 -1.17 5.92 -6.11
N ARG A 134 -1.38 5.08 -7.12
CA ARG A 134 -0.54 5.01 -8.33
C ARG A 134 -1.30 5.42 -9.58
N ARG A 135 -1.00 6.57 -10.17
CA ARG A 135 -1.58 7.02 -11.45
C ARG A 135 -0.48 7.35 -12.45
N TRP A 136 -0.84 7.33 -13.73
CA TRP A 136 0.11 7.54 -14.83
C TRP A 136 0.87 8.88 -14.76
N TYR A 137 0.27 9.92 -14.17
CA TYR A 137 0.85 11.28 -14.07
C TYR A 137 1.21 11.70 -12.64
N TRP A 138 0.80 10.94 -11.62
CA TRP A 138 1.17 11.21 -10.24
C TRP A 138 1.00 9.97 -9.37
N ASN A 139 1.74 9.98 -8.27
CA ASN A 139 1.73 9.00 -7.21
C ASN A 139 1.70 9.78 -5.91
N HIS A 140 1.03 9.24 -4.91
CA HIS A 140 1.00 9.76 -3.55
C HIS A 140 1.05 8.57 -2.61
N GLN A 141 1.78 8.72 -1.51
CA GLN A 141 1.85 7.71 -0.47
C GLN A 141 1.67 8.37 0.87
N ILE A 142 0.87 7.74 1.71
CA ILE A 142 0.78 8.03 3.13
C ILE A 142 1.51 6.89 3.83
N ARG A 143 2.49 7.24 4.66
CA ARG A 143 3.18 6.29 5.54
C ARG A 143 2.61 6.48 6.93
N PHE A 144 2.23 5.41 7.59
CA PHE A 144 1.61 5.51 8.90
C PHE A 144 2.19 4.49 9.88
N SER A 145 2.14 4.87 11.15
CA SER A 145 2.34 3.97 12.28
C SER A 145 1.16 4.10 13.23
N ALA A 146 0.73 3.00 13.83
CA ALA A 146 -0.36 2.98 14.80
C ALA A 146 -0.06 1.99 15.92
N GLU A 147 -0.72 2.22 17.05
CA GLU A 147 -0.78 1.31 18.19
C GLU A 147 -2.26 0.99 18.45
N GLY A 148 -2.56 -0.16 19.03
CA GLY A 148 -3.94 -0.52 19.29
C GLY A 148 -4.10 -1.71 20.21
N SER A 149 -5.35 -1.99 20.56
CA SER A 149 -5.69 -3.15 21.37
C SER A 149 -7.06 -3.72 20.99
N THR A 150 -7.39 -4.87 21.56
CA THR A 150 -8.74 -5.46 21.45
C THR A 150 -9.80 -4.69 22.25
N THR A 151 -9.40 -3.75 23.10
CA THR A 151 -10.32 -2.90 23.85
C THR A 151 -10.71 -1.68 23.02
N PRO A 152 -12.01 -1.46 22.76
CA PRO A 152 -12.46 -0.26 22.08
C PRO A 152 -12.08 1.00 22.85
N PRO A 153 -11.75 2.12 22.18
CA PRO A 153 -11.55 3.39 22.86
C PRO A 153 -12.82 3.76 23.64
N ILE A 154 -12.64 4.24 24.88
CA ILE A 154 -13.75 4.66 25.73
C ILE A 154 -14.40 5.88 25.08
N ASP A 155 -15.68 5.77 24.68
CA ASP A 155 -16.46 6.93 24.24
C ASP A 155 -16.71 7.83 25.45
N PRO A 156 -16.14 9.05 25.49
CA PRO A 156 -16.33 9.95 26.63
C PRO A 156 -17.78 10.47 26.75
N ASN A 157 -18.65 10.21 25.77
CA ASN A 157 -20.02 10.72 25.73
C ASN A 157 -21.10 9.72 26.16
N VAL A 158 -20.75 8.49 26.53
CA VAL A 158 -21.71 7.52 27.08
C VAL A 158 -21.67 7.60 28.60
N THR A 159 -22.35 8.60 29.18
CA THR A 159 -22.74 8.54 30.60
C THR A 159 -23.98 7.68 30.74
N GLY A 160 -23.87 6.59 31.52
CA GLY A 160 -24.97 5.67 31.82
C GLY A 160 -26.08 6.26 32.69
#